data_AF-A0A5B7V9X9-F1
#
_entry.id   AF-A0A5B7V9X9-F1
#
_cell.length_a   1.000
_cell.length_b   1.000
_cell.length_c   1.000
_cell.angle_alpha   90.00
_cell.angle_beta   90.00
_cell.angle_gamma   90.00
#
_symmetry.space_group_name_H-M   'P 1'
#
loop_
_entity.id
_entity.type
_entity.pdbx_description
1 polymer ?
#
loop_
_entity_poly.entity_id
_entity_poly.type
_entity_poly.pdbx_seq_one_letter_code
_entity_poly.pdbx_strand_id
1 'polypeptide(L)'
;MPIELFRRSRASRGGVCQPTAWEGPLSVFTLTWNTGQSSTFSGNRNVTIAGGVKQVVTTGTMTYGLFAGDPFIQTTTGASPNFTLCELGLASISSDLSLTIT
;
A
#
# COMPACT_ATOMS: atom_id res chain seq x y z
N MET A 1 4.24 -0.85 -20.42
CA MET A 1 4.80 -2.09 -19.83
C MET A 1 4.60 -1.98 -18.32
N PRO A 2 3.80 -2.83 -17.66
CA PRO A 2 3.59 -2.69 -16.22
C PRO A 2 4.84 -3.19 -15.48
N ILE A 3 5.51 -2.29 -14.76
CA ILE A 3 6.57 -2.66 -13.82
C ILE A 3 5.89 -3.22 -12.58
N GLU A 4 5.88 -4.54 -12.46
CA GLU A 4 5.35 -5.25 -11.30
C GLU A 4 6.47 -5.64 -10.34
N LEU A 5 6.13 -5.62 -9.04
CA LEU A 5 6.81 -6.25 -7.90
C LEU A 5 7.96 -5.49 -7.23
N PHE A 6 7.60 -4.44 -6.49
CA PHE A 6 8.28 -4.14 -5.24
C PHE A 6 7.74 -5.10 -4.14
N ARG A 7 8.28 -6.33 -4.03
CA ARG A 7 8.01 -7.20 -2.86
C ARG A 7 8.70 -6.62 -1.63
N ARG A 8 8.05 -5.73 -0.87
CA ARG A 8 8.39 -5.59 0.56
C ARG A 8 7.65 -6.67 1.32
N SER A 9 8.23 -7.88 1.36
CA SER A 9 7.88 -8.92 2.33
C SER A 9 8.36 -8.58 3.76
N ARG A 10 8.42 -7.29 4.12
CA ARG A 10 8.57 -6.91 5.52
C ARG A 10 7.18 -6.99 6.12
N ALA A 11 7.04 -7.81 7.16
CA ALA A 11 6.06 -7.62 8.21
C ALA A 11 6.14 -6.15 8.65
N SER A 12 5.37 -5.30 7.97
CA SER A 12 5.45 -3.87 8.15
C SER A 12 4.42 -3.55 9.22
N ARG A 13 4.87 -2.90 10.29
CA ARG A 13 4.02 -2.26 11.29
C ARG A 13 3.08 -1.18 10.70
N GLY A 14 2.86 -1.13 9.38
CA GLY A 14 2.26 0.02 8.70
C GLY A 14 1.53 -0.24 7.39
N GLY A 15 1.22 -1.48 6.98
CA GLY A 15 0.39 -1.73 5.80
C GLY A 15 -1.04 -2.15 6.17
N VAL A 16 -1.18 -3.41 6.58
CA VAL A 16 -2.47 -4.04 6.89
C VAL A 16 -2.85 -3.98 8.37
N CYS A 17 -1.90 -3.67 9.24
CA CYS A 17 -2.14 -3.52 10.68
C CYS A 17 -2.51 -2.09 11.07
N GLN A 18 -2.74 -1.20 10.09
CA GLN A 18 -3.21 0.16 10.35
C GLN A 18 -4.72 0.15 10.52
N PRO A 19 -5.31 0.92 11.46
CA PRO A 19 -6.75 0.95 11.64
C PRO A 19 -7.48 1.42 10.38
N THR A 20 -8.73 0.99 10.19
CA THR A 20 -9.59 1.41 9.05
C THR A 20 -9.78 2.92 8.96
N ALA A 21 -9.56 3.66 10.04
CA ALA A 21 -9.51 5.13 10.06
C ALA A 21 -8.42 5.75 9.15
N TRP A 22 -7.55 4.94 8.53
CA TRP A 22 -6.59 5.35 7.50
C TRP A 22 -7.17 5.39 6.08
N GLU A 23 -8.44 5.04 5.91
CA GLU A 23 -9.18 5.29 4.66
C GLU A 23 -9.26 6.79 4.37
N GLY A 24 -9.17 7.15 3.09
CA GLY A 24 -9.21 8.54 2.65
C GLY A 24 -7.90 9.02 2.01
N PRO A 25 -7.64 10.34 2.00
CA PRO A 25 -6.54 10.90 1.23
C PRO A 25 -5.19 10.42 1.75
N LEU A 26 -4.40 9.92 0.82
CA LEU A 26 -3.03 9.52 1.03
C LEU A 26 -2.16 10.76 1.27
N SER A 27 -1.46 10.82 2.40
CA SER A 27 -0.37 11.78 2.57
C SER A 27 0.72 11.49 1.54
N VAL A 28 1.14 12.53 0.83
CA VAL A 28 2.13 12.43 -0.24
C VAL A 28 3.37 11.66 0.24
N PHE A 29 3.73 10.60 -0.47
CA PHE A 29 4.92 9.80 -0.16
C PHE A 29 5.80 9.62 -1.39
N THR A 30 7.09 9.42 -1.16
CA THR A 30 8.07 9.17 -2.21
C THR A 30 8.52 7.71 -2.16
N LEU A 31 8.44 7.01 -3.30
CA LEU A 31 9.01 5.68 -3.49
C LEU A 31 10.29 5.81 -4.30
N THR A 32 11.37 5.24 -3.80
CA THR A 32 12.60 5.04 -4.59
C THR A 32 12.56 3.66 -5.22
N TRP A 33 12.72 3.63 -6.54
CA TRP A 33 12.75 2.44 -7.37
C TRP A 33 14.10 1.72 -7.28
N ASN A 34 14.15 0.45 -7.68
CA ASN A 34 15.40 -0.30 -7.76
C ASN A 34 16.39 0.29 -8.78
N THR A 35 15.90 1.11 -9.71
CA THR A 35 16.74 1.88 -10.66
C THR A 35 17.42 3.09 -10.00
N GLY A 36 17.14 3.38 -8.72
CA GLY A 36 17.65 4.55 -8.00
C GLY A 36 16.85 5.83 -8.24
N GLN A 37 15.95 5.84 -9.22
CA GLN A 37 15.04 6.96 -9.44
C GLN A 37 13.93 6.98 -8.39
N SER A 38 13.29 8.12 -8.19
CA SER A 38 12.18 8.25 -7.25
C SER A 38 10.91 8.75 -7.94
N SER A 39 9.76 8.38 -7.40
CA SER A 39 8.45 8.93 -7.75
C SER A 39 7.71 9.37 -6.51
N THR A 40 6.91 10.43 -6.64
CA THR A 40 6.07 10.97 -5.56
C THR A 40 4.62 10.71 -5.89
N PHE A 41 3.87 10.21 -4.91
CA PHE A 41 2.51 9.69 -5.07
C PHE A 41 1.52 10.56 -4.32
N SER A 42 0.37 10.83 -4.94
CA SER A 42 -0.80 11.42 -4.29
C SER A 42 -2.04 10.63 -4.68
N GLY A 43 -2.96 10.37 -3.76
CA GLY A 43 -4.12 9.54 -4.07
C GLY A 43 -5.06 9.36 -2.90
N ASN A 44 -5.91 8.35 -2.99
CA ASN A 44 -6.88 7.99 -1.97
C ASN A 44 -6.77 6.49 -1.66
N ARG A 45 -6.90 6.14 -0.39
CA ARG A 45 -6.93 4.76 0.11
C ARG A 45 -8.36 4.34 0.35
N ASN A 46 -8.68 3.12 -0.06
CA ASN A 46 -9.90 2.41 0.27
C ASN A 46 -9.52 1.14 1.04
N VAL A 47 -10.15 0.90 2.19
CA VAL A 47 -9.84 -0.24 3.06
C VAL A 47 -11.06 -1.17 3.13
N THR A 48 -10.87 -2.44 2.79
CA THR A 48 -11.92 -3.45 2.87
C THR A 48 -11.47 -4.60 3.76
N ILE A 49 -12.34 -5.03 4.68
CA ILE A 49 -12.10 -6.20 5.55
C ILE A 49 -13.24 -7.18 5.34
N ALA A 50 -12.93 -8.38 4.87
CA ALA A 50 -13.91 -9.45 4.66
C ALA A 50 -13.26 -10.81 4.91
N GLY A 51 -13.93 -11.68 5.68
CA GLY A 51 -13.51 -13.07 5.86
C GLY A 51 -12.09 -13.26 6.43
N GLY A 52 -11.62 -12.36 7.30
CA GLY A 52 -10.25 -12.42 7.83
C GLY A 52 -9.17 -12.01 6.83
N VAL A 53 -9.56 -11.35 5.73
CA VAL A 53 -8.66 -10.69 4.79
C VAL A 53 -8.89 -9.18 4.85
N LYS A 54 -7.79 -8.43 4.87
CA LYS A 54 -7.80 -6.97 4.80
C LYS A 54 -7.06 -6.54 3.56
N GLN A 55 -7.76 -5.78 2.72
CA GLN A 55 -7.27 -5.24 1.48
C GLN A 55 -7.28 -3.72 1.54
N VAL A 56 -6.15 -3.11 1.19
CA VAL A 56 -5.97 -1.67 1.07
C VAL A 56 -5.67 -1.37 -0.39
N VAL A 57 -6.59 -0.70 -1.07
CA VAL A 57 -6.41 -0.25 -2.46
C VAL A 57 -6.14 1.25 -2.42
N THR A 58 -5.00 1.67 -2.97
CA THR A 58 -4.65 3.08 -3.15
C THR A 58 -4.70 3.41 -4.62
N THR A 59 -5.49 4.40 -5.00
CA THR A 59 -5.58 4.90 -6.37
C THR A 59 -5.20 6.36 -6.41
N GLY A 60 -4.44 6.77 -7.41
CA GLY A 60 -4.03 8.16 -7.51
C GLY A 60 -3.15 8.44 -8.72
N THR A 61 -2.41 9.53 -8.66
CA THR A 61 -1.45 9.93 -9.69
C THR A 61 -0.07 10.16 -9.07
N MET A 62 0.96 9.89 -9.87
CA MET A 62 2.31 10.28 -9.50
C MET A 62 2.50 11.76 -9.83
N THR A 63 2.83 12.57 -8.83
CA THR A 63 2.96 14.02 -8.99
C THR A 63 4.35 14.45 -9.42
N TYR A 64 5.38 13.66 -9.10
CA TYR A 64 6.78 13.94 -9.46
C TYR A 64 7.56 12.65 -9.74
N GLY A 65 8.68 12.78 -10.46
CA GLY A 65 9.65 11.71 -10.64
C GLY A 65 9.53 10.96 -11.96
N LEU A 66 9.97 9.70 -11.96
CA LEU A 66 10.14 8.88 -13.18
C LEU A 66 8.86 8.69 -13.99
N PHE A 67 7.73 8.60 -13.32
CA PHE A 67 6.41 8.36 -13.92
C PHE A 67 5.45 9.53 -13.62
N ALA A 68 5.98 10.75 -13.51
CA ALA A 68 5.17 11.92 -13.19
C ALA A 68 4.05 12.12 -14.22
N GLY A 69 2.82 12.29 -13.73
CA GLY A 69 1.60 12.38 -14.55
C GLY A 69 0.84 11.07 -14.68
N ASP A 70 1.50 9.92 -14.45
CA ASP A 70 0.86 8.63 -14.67
C ASP A 70 -0.06 8.25 -13.49
N PRO A 71 -1.25 7.69 -13.78
CA PRO A 71 -2.09 7.06 -12.77
C PRO A 71 -1.45 5.78 -12.21
N PHE A 72 -1.73 5.51 -10.93
CA PHE A 72 -1.28 4.29 -10.27
C PHE A 72 -2.39 3.64 -9.45
N ILE A 73 -2.27 2.32 -9.30
CA ILE A 73 -3.08 1.49 -8.41
C ILE A 73 -2.11 0.66 -7.57
N GLN A 74 -2.14 0.86 -6.25
CA GLN A 74 -1.42 0.04 -5.28
C GLN A 74 -2.42 -0.82 -4.52
N THR A 75 -2.23 -2.14 -4.51
CA THR A 75 -3.05 -3.05 -3.70
C THR A 75 -2.17 -3.72 -2.67
N THR A 76 -2.55 -3.59 -1.40
CA THR A 76 -1.90 -4.27 -0.28
C THR A 76 -2.91 -5.21 0.37
N THR A 77 -2.61 -6.50 0.42
CA THR A 77 -3.52 -7.51 0.98
C THR A 77 -2.81 -8.28 2.09
N GLY A 78 -3.48 -8.45 3.22
CA GLY A 78 -3.02 -9.28 4.32
C GLY A 78 -4.15 -10.17 4.78
N ALA A 79 -3.81 -11.38 5.21
CA ALA A 79 -4.76 -12.32 5.79
C ALA A 79 -4.42 -12.55 7.26
N SER A 80 -5.39 -12.37 8.15
CA SER A 80 -5.27 -12.69 9.55
C SER A 80 -6.64 -12.86 10.20
N PRO A 81 -6.82 -13.89 11.04
CA PRO A 81 -8.02 -13.99 11.87
C PRO A 81 -8.08 -12.91 12.96
N ASN A 82 -6.95 -12.24 13.25
CA ASN A 82 -6.82 -11.31 14.39
C ASN A 82 -6.22 -9.96 13.97
N PHE A 83 -6.86 -9.22 13.06
CA PHE A 83 -6.39 -7.87 12.68
C PHE A 83 -6.33 -6.91 13.87
N THR A 84 -7.28 -7.02 14.80
CA THR A 84 -7.32 -6.18 16.02
C THR A 84 -6.07 -6.37 16.88
N LEU A 85 -5.55 -7.59 17.00
CA LEU A 85 -4.29 -7.82 17.72
C LEU A 85 -3.10 -7.20 16.99
N CYS A 86 -3.12 -7.17 15.65
CA CYS A 86 -2.08 -6.48 14.90
C CYS A 86 -2.16 -4.95 15.01
N GLU A 87 -3.37 -4.39 15.03
CA GLU A 87 -3.60 -2.96 15.26
C GLU A 87 -3.13 -2.50 16.64
N LEU A 88 -3.23 -3.37 17.65
CA LEU A 88 -2.69 -3.15 19.00
C LEU A 88 -1.17 -3.42 19.11
N GLY A 89 -0.50 -3.83 18.03
CA GLY A 89 0.93 -4.18 18.03
C GLY A 89 1.26 -5.50 18.77
N LEU A 90 0.24 -6.30 19.07
CA LEU A 90 0.34 -7.58 19.78
C LEU A 90 0.51 -8.78 18.83
N ALA A 91 0.34 -8.55 17.53
CA ALA A 91 0.60 -9.53 16.48
C ALA A 91 1.31 -8.87 15.29
N SER A 92 1.86 -9.70 14.40
CA SER A 92 2.42 -9.27 13.11
C SER A 92 1.72 -10.02 12.00
N ILE A 93 1.34 -9.30 10.94
CA ILE A 93 0.68 -9.88 9.77
C ILE A 93 1.59 -9.66 8.57
N SER A 94 1.81 -10.72 7.80
CA SER A 94 2.47 -10.61 6.50
C SER A 94 1.45 -10.12 5.47
N SER A 95 1.85 -9.17 4.65
CA SER A 95 1.02 -8.62 3.58
C SER A 95 1.77 -8.63 2.26
N ASP A 96 1.04 -8.94 1.21
CA ASP A 96 1.50 -8.77 -0.17
C ASP A 96 1.18 -7.35 -0.65
N LEU A 97 2.11 -6.74 -1.37
CA LEU A 97 1.96 -5.41 -1.96
C LEU A 97 2.23 -5.51 -3.46
N SER A 98 1.29 -5.01 -4.24
CA SER A 98 1.36 -4.87 -5.69
C SER A 98 1.16 -3.41 -6.05
N LEU A 99 1.89 -2.93 -7.07
CA LEU A 99 1.78 -1.58 -7.61
C LEU A 99 1.72 -1.69 -9.12
N THR A 100 0.69 -1.09 -9.71
CA THR A 100 0.47 -1.01 -11.15
C THR A 100 0.46 0.45 -11.56
N ILE A 101 1.16 0.76 -12.65
CA ILE A 101 1.18 2.08 -13.29
C ILE A 101 0.47 1.91 -14.63
N THR A 102 -0.44 2.84 -14.93
CA THR A 102 -1.32 2.79 -16.11
C THR A 102 -0.98 3.88 -17.10
#